data_AF-A0A1I7KKU6-F1
#
_entry.id   AF-A0A1I7KKU6-F1
#
_cell.length_a   1.000
_cell.length_b   1.000
_cell.length_c   1.000
_cell.angle_alpha   90.00
_cell.angle_beta   90.00
_cell.angle_gamma   90.00
#
_symmetry.space_group_name_H-M   'P 1'
#
loop_
_entity.id
_entity.type
_entity.pdbx_description
1 polymer ?
#
loop_
_entity_poly.entity_id
_entity_poly.type
_entity_poly.pdbx_seq_one_letter_code
_entity_poly.pdbx_strand_id
1 'polypeptide(L)'
;MRRHNPKLATFVHLMTVLVLLLKGTDKLTHEYWLSGSILVLLGLLVLALVVLEKRLHLNHHNVRQTCLLIESFALFVMALVFYQEGRQYLQYVFGACALTYLAVAIVEYRKHKATGH
;
A
#
# COMPACT_ATOMS: atom_id res chain seq x y z
N MET A 1 -21.96 5.70 -8.88
CA MET A 1 -22.11 5.10 -7.52
C MET A 1 -20.92 5.48 -6.65
N ARG A 2 -21.22 5.92 -5.41
CA ARG A 2 -20.34 6.31 -4.28
C ARG A 2 -19.48 7.57 -4.43
N ARG A 3 -19.85 8.61 -3.65
CA ARG A 3 -18.97 9.74 -3.29
C ARG A 3 -17.68 9.19 -2.70
N HIS A 4 -16.56 9.46 -3.35
CA HIS A 4 -15.24 9.10 -2.85
C HIS A 4 -14.93 10.01 -1.65
N ASN A 5 -14.99 9.50 -0.42
CA ASN A 5 -14.65 10.28 0.76
C ASN A 5 -13.12 10.32 0.88
N PRO A 6 -12.43 11.43 0.59
CA PRO A 6 -10.97 11.50 0.61
C PRO A 6 -10.42 11.16 2.01
N LYS A 7 -11.17 11.50 3.06
CA LYS A 7 -10.85 11.16 4.46
C LYS A 7 -10.73 9.66 4.71
N LEU A 8 -11.57 8.83 4.07
CA LEU A 8 -11.54 7.37 4.23
C LEU A 8 -10.31 6.79 3.55
N ALA A 9 -9.98 7.27 2.35
CA ALA A 9 -8.78 6.85 1.63
C ALA A 9 -7.51 7.18 2.44
N THR A 10 -7.40 8.42 2.94
CA THR A 10 -6.28 8.81 3.81
C THR A 10 -6.20 7.94 5.06
N PHE A 11 -7.34 7.61 5.69
CA PHE A 11 -7.36 6.74 6.85
C PHE A 11 -6.83 5.33 6.55
N VAL A 12 -7.26 4.75 5.42
CA VAL A 12 -6.77 3.44 4.97
C VAL A 12 -5.26 3.48 4.72
N HIS A 13 -4.75 4.50 4.02
CA HIS A 13 -3.30 4.66 3.80
C HIS A 13 -2.52 4.74 5.12
N LEU A 14 -3.05 5.48 6.09
CA LEU A 14 -2.43 5.63 7.40
C LEU A 14 -2.42 4.31 8.19
N MET A 15 -3.48 3.51 8.07
CA MET A 15 -3.51 2.14 8.62
C MET A 15 -2.51 1.22 7.92
N THR A 16 -2.40 1.28 6.60
CA THR A 16 -1.41 0.49 5.84
C THR A 16 0.01 0.84 6.30
N VAL A 17 0.34 2.13 6.42
CA VAL A 17 1.64 2.58 6.93
C VAL A 17 1.89 2.04 8.32
N LEU A 18 0.93 2.16 9.23
CA LEU A 18 1.08 1.69 10.61
C LEU A 18 1.39 0.19 10.66
N VAL A 19 0.66 -0.62 9.88
CA VAL A 19 0.88 -2.08 9.80
C VAL A 19 2.25 -2.40 9.23
N LEU A 20 2.69 -1.71 8.17
CA LEU A 20 4.00 -1.91 7.55
C LEU A 20 5.14 -1.53 8.50
N LEU A 21 5.01 -0.42 9.23
CA LEU A 21 6.02 0.03 10.19
C LEU A 21 6.11 -0.92 11.39
N LEU A 22 4.97 -1.35 11.96
CA LEU A 22 4.96 -2.30 13.07
C LEU A 22 5.58 -3.64 12.66
N LYS A 23 5.20 -4.20 11.51
CA LYS A 23 5.73 -5.48 11.06
C LYS A 23 7.18 -5.39 10.58
N GLY A 24 7.53 -4.28 9.93
CA GLY A 24 8.89 -4.01 9.48
C GLY A 24 9.87 -3.88 10.65
N THR A 25 9.48 -3.16 11.72
CA THR A 25 10.30 -3.03 12.94
C THR A 25 10.44 -4.35 13.70
N ASP A 26 9.37 -5.15 13.80
CA ASP A 26 9.41 -6.51 14.35
C ASP A 26 10.39 -7.43 13.58
N LYS A 27 10.45 -7.30 12.26
CA LYS A 27 11.38 -8.06 11.41
C LYS A 27 12.82 -7.56 11.45
N LEU A 28 13.04 -6.28 11.72
CA LEU A 28 14.38 -5.71 11.91
C LEU A 28 15.06 -6.28 13.16
N THR A 29 14.30 -6.72 14.17
CA THR A 29 14.85 -7.30 15.40
C THR A 29 15.10 -8.82 15.30
N HIS A 30 14.52 -9.51 14.31
CA HIS A 30 14.59 -10.97 14.16
C HIS A 30 15.17 -11.36 12.80
N GLU A 31 16.49 -11.57 12.67
CA GLU A 31 17.32 -12.14 11.56
C GLU A 31 17.02 -11.80 10.07
N TYR A 32 15.87 -11.21 9.76
CA TYR A 32 15.33 -10.94 8.44
C TYR A 32 15.39 -9.44 8.17
N TRP A 33 16.59 -8.89 8.36
CA TRP A 33 16.84 -7.45 8.29
C TRP A 33 16.48 -6.86 6.92
N LEU A 34 16.70 -7.64 5.84
CA LEU A 34 16.38 -7.24 4.48
C LEU A 34 14.87 -7.03 4.27
N SER A 35 14.04 -7.98 4.69
CA SER A 35 12.59 -7.88 4.49
C SER A 35 11.96 -6.86 5.44
N GLY A 36 12.46 -6.75 6.68
CA GLY A 36 12.08 -5.69 7.61
C GLY A 36 12.37 -4.30 7.05
N SER A 37 13.57 -4.10 6.50
CA SER A 37 13.99 -2.82 5.89
C SER A 37 13.10 -2.44 4.70
N ILE A 38 12.76 -3.39 3.82
CA ILE A 38 11.89 -3.14 2.67
C ILE A 38 10.48 -2.72 3.14
N LEU A 39 9.93 -3.38 4.15
CA LEU A 39 8.61 -3.04 4.69
C LEU A 39 8.58 -1.64 5.32
N VAL A 40 9.61 -1.29 6.11
CA VAL A 40 9.74 0.05 6.69
C VAL A 40 9.88 1.11 5.60
N LEU A 41 10.73 0.87 4.59
CA LEU A 41 10.93 1.79 3.47
C LEU A 41 9.62 2.02 2.71
N LEU A 42 8.85 0.96 2.43
CA LEU A 42 7.56 1.06 1.75
C LEU A 42 6.52 1.81 2.60
N GLY A 43 6.48 1.56 3.91
CA GLY A 43 5.62 2.30 4.83
C GLY A 43 5.96 3.80 4.85
N LEU A 44 7.24 4.14 4.92
CA LEU A 44 7.71 5.52 4.86
C LEU A 44 7.41 6.18 3.51
N LEU A 45 7.52 5.44 2.40
CA LEU A 45 7.21 5.94 1.06
C LEU A 45 5.73 6.30 0.92
N VAL A 46 4.82 5.44 1.38
CA VAL A 46 3.37 5.73 1.39
C VAL A 46 3.07 6.92 2.29
N LEU A 47 3.69 7.00 3.48
CA LEU A 47 3.52 8.14 4.37
C LEU A 47 3.99 9.45 3.72
N ALA A 48 5.17 9.43 3.09
CA ALA A 48 5.72 10.57 2.40
C ALA A 48 4.79 11.04 1.28
N LEU A 49 4.22 10.13 0.48
CA LEU A 49 3.27 10.46 -0.59
C LEU A 49 1.99 11.11 -0.04
N VAL A 50 1.41 10.56 1.04
CA VAL A 50 0.22 11.13 1.67
C VAL A 50 0.50 12.53 2.25
N VAL A 51 1.68 12.73 2.84
CA VAL A 51 2.09 14.05 3.35
C VAL A 51 2.38 15.03 2.22
N LEU A 52 3.06 14.61 1.15
CA LEU A 52 3.34 15.43 -0.03
C LEU A 52 2.06 15.86 -0.73
N GLU A 53 1.10 14.96 -0.89
CA GLU A 53 -0.22 15.27 -1.45
C GLU A 53 -0.87 16.44 -0.72
N LYS A 54 -0.87 16.36 0.62
CA LYS A 54 -1.48 17.37 1.49
C LYS A 54 -0.69 18.69 1.51
N ARG A 55 0.64 18.64 1.33
CA ARG A 55 1.53 19.80 1.34
C ARG A 55 1.58 20.54 -0.01
N LEU A 56 1.59 19.80 -1.11
CA LEU A 56 1.90 20.34 -2.45
C LEU A 56 0.67 20.48 -3.37
N HIS A 57 -0.54 20.18 -2.88
CA HIS A 57 -1.78 20.19 -3.69
C HIS A 57 -1.62 19.46 -5.03
N LEU A 58 -0.83 18.38 -5.03
CA LEU A 58 -0.62 17.56 -6.21
C LEU A 58 -1.96 16.99 -6.70
N ASN A 59 -2.02 16.67 -7.98
CA ASN A 59 -3.22 16.08 -8.58
C ASN A 59 -3.62 14.82 -7.79
N HIS A 60 -4.70 14.94 -7.01
CA HIS A 60 -5.20 13.93 -6.06
C HIS A 60 -5.36 12.55 -6.73
N HIS A 61 -5.66 12.55 -8.02
CA HIS A 61 -5.80 11.33 -8.79
C HIS A 61 -4.48 10.57 -8.99
N ASN A 62 -3.43 11.25 -9.42
CA ASN A 62 -2.14 10.63 -9.70
C ASN A 62 -1.51 10.09 -8.42
N VAL A 63 -1.54 10.88 -7.33
CA VAL A 63 -1.03 10.45 -6.02
C VAL A 63 -1.77 9.21 -5.56
N ARG A 64 -3.10 9.20 -5.67
CA ARG A 64 -3.92 8.06 -5.25
C ARG A 64 -3.62 6.79 -6.03
N GLN A 65 -3.43 6.88 -7.35
CA GLN A 65 -3.00 5.73 -8.15
C GLN A 65 -1.63 5.22 -7.73
N THR A 66 -0.67 6.12 -7.53
CA THR A 66 0.68 5.75 -7.08
C THR A 66 0.64 5.10 -5.70
N CYS A 67 -0.15 5.63 -4.76
CA CYS A 67 -0.35 5.03 -3.45
C CYS A 67 -0.93 3.61 -3.57
N LEU A 68 -1.99 3.40 -4.35
CA LEU A 68 -2.59 2.07 -4.54
C LEU A 68 -1.58 1.06 -5.11
N LEU A 69 -0.74 1.47 -6.06
CA LEU A 69 0.31 0.60 -6.61
C LEU A 69 1.38 0.25 -5.57
N ILE A 70 1.85 1.22 -4.81
CA ILE A 70 2.87 1.00 -3.77
C ILE A 70 2.29 0.14 -2.65
N GLU A 71 1.05 0.40 -2.22
CA GLU A 71 0.37 -0.42 -1.21
C GLU A 71 0.15 -1.85 -1.69
N SER A 72 -0.27 -2.04 -2.94
CA SER A 72 -0.38 -3.37 -3.54
C SER A 72 0.96 -4.11 -3.51
N PHE A 73 2.05 -3.43 -3.85
CA PHE A 73 3.38 -4.02 -3.81
C PHE A 73 3.81 -4.34 -2.37
N ALA A 74 3.55 -3.44 -1.42
CA ALA A 74 3.86 -3.66 -0.01
C ALA A 74 3.08 -4.83 0.59
N LEU A 75 1.79 -4.97 0.26
CA LEU A 75 0.97 -6.11 0.67
C LEU A 75 1.47 -7.43 0.05
N PHE A 76 1.97 -7.38 -1.19
CA PHE A 76 2.59 -8.55 -1.83
C PHE A 76 3.89 -8.96 -1.11
N VAL A 77 4.76 -8.00 -0.78
CA VAL A 77 5.96 -8.27 0.02
C VAL A 77 5.59 -8.83 1.40
N MET A 78 4.56 -8.29 2.06
CA MET A 78 4.03 -8.84 3.32
C MET A 78 3.57 -10.29 3.18
N ALA A 79 2.89 -10.64 2.08
CA ALA A 79 2.48 -12.01 1.82
C ALA A 79 3.69 -12.96 1.69
N LEU A 80 4.76 -12.52 1.00
CA LEU A 80 6.00 -13.28 0.90
C LEU A 80 6.70 -13.44 2.26
N VAL A 81 6.70 -12.40 3.09
CA VAL A 81 7.25 -12.47 4.44
C VAL A 81 6.48 -13.47 5.30
N PHE A 82 5.14 -13.48 5.22
CA PHE A 82 4.33 -14.47 5.94
C PHE A 82 4.49 -15.90 5.42
N TYR A 83 4.74 -16.05 4.12
CA TYR A 83 5.09 -17.34 3.54
C TYR A 83 6.42 -17.87 4.11
N GLN A 84 7.44 -17.02 4.22
CA GLN A 84 8.72 -17.37 4.85
C GLN A 84 8.60 -17.65 6.35
N GLU A 85 7.69 -16.97 7.06
CA GLU A 85 7.39 -17.24 8.48
C GLU A 85 6.59 -18.54 8.69
N GLY A 86 6.16 -19.23 7.63
CA GLY A 86 5.30 -20.42 7.73
C GLY A 86 3.88 -20.12 8.21
N ARG A 87 3.46 -18.84 8.25
CA ARG A 87 2.11 -18.44 8.67
C ARG A 87 1.13 -18.59 7.51
N GLN A 88 0.66 -19.81 7.33
CA GLN A 88 -0.12 -20.22 6.16
C GLN A 88 -1.43 -19.44 5.95
N TYR A 89 -2.09 -18.93 6.98
CA TYR A 89 -3.36 -18.21 6.79
C TYR A 89 -3.16 -16.76 6.34
N LEU A 90 -2.17 -16.05 6.90
CA LEU A 90 -1.96 -14.62 6.67
C LEU A 90 -1.47 -14.34 5.25
N GLN A 91 -0.61 -15.18 4.70
CA GLN A 91 -0.09 -15.01 3.32
C GLN A 91 -1.22 -14.91 2.28
N TYR A 92 -2.30 -15.69 2.42
CA TYR A 92 -3.41 -15.68 1.46
C TYR A 92 -4.26 -14.42 1.60
N VAL A 93 -4.48 -13.95 2.83
CA VAL A 93 -5.21 -12.71 3.09
C VAL A 93 -4.46 -11.52 2.50
N PHE A 94 -3.16 -11.39 2.79
CA PHE A 94 -2.35 -10.30 2.26
C PHE A 94 -2.16 -10.41 0.74
N GLY A 95 -2.03 -11.62 0.19
CA GLY A 95 -1.98 -11.86 -1.25
C GLY A 95 -3.27 -11.48 -1.97
N ALA A 96 -4.43 -11.85 -1.42
CA ALA A 96 -5.73 -11.45 -1.95
C ALA A 96 -5.95 -9.93 -1.88
N CYS A 97 -5.54 -9.29 -0.78
CA CYS A 97 -5.57 -7.83 -0.66
C CYS A 97 -4.66 -7.17 -1.71
N ALA A 98 -3.44 -7.67 -1.92
CA ALA A 98 -2.52 -7.16 -2.93
C ALA A 98 -3.14 -7.21 -4.33
N LEU A 99 -3.72 -8.35 -4.72
CA LEU A 99 -4.39 -8.50 -6.02
C LEU A 99 -5.60 -7.56 -6.16
N THR A 100 -6.37 -7.37 -5.09
CA THR A 100 -7.53 -6.48 -5.10
C THR A 100 -7.08 -5.02 -5.28
N TYR A 101 -6.04 -4.59 -4.57
CA TYR A 101 -5.49 -3.24 -4.70
C TYR A 101 -4.92 -3.00 -6.09
N LEU A 102 -4.22 -3.99 -6.66
CA LEU A 102 -3.72 -3.93 -8.04
C LEU A 102 -4.87 -3.81 -9.04
N ALA A 103 -5.92 -4.63 -8.90
CA ALA A 103 -7.09 -4.58 -9.77
C ALA A 103 -7.76 -3.21 -9.71
N VAL A 104 -7.92 -2.64 -8.51
CA VAL A 104 -8.46 -1.28 -8.33
C VAL A 104 -7.58 -0.24 -9.01
N ALA A 105 -6.25 -0.31 -8.84
CA ALA A 105 -5.31 0.60 -9.50
C ALA A 105 -5.42 0.54 -11.04
N ILE A 106 -5.50 -0.67 -11.61
CA ILE A 106 -5.65 -0.87 -13.06
C ILE A 106 -7.01 -0.34 -13.55
N VAL A 107 -8.08 -0.60 -12.81
CA VAL A 107 -9.42 -0.11 -13.17
C VAL A 107 -9.47 1.42 -13.14
N GLU A 108 -8.88 2.06 -12.11
CA GLU A 108 -8.81 3.51 -12.05
C GLU A 108 -7.97 4.10 -13.19
N TYR A 109 -6.85 3.46 -13.54
CA TYR A 109 -6.01 3.87 -14.66
C TYR A 109 -6.76 3.80 -16.00
N ARG A 110 -7.45 2.69 -16.27
CA ARG A 110 -8.25 2.53 -17.48
C ARG A 110 -9.39 3.53 -17.55
N LYS A 111 -10.07 3.78 -16.43
CA LYS A 111 -11.18 4.73 -16.36
C LYS A 111 -10.72 6.15 -16.67
N HIS A 112 -9.58 6.58 -16.11
CA HIS A 112 -9.05 7.91 -16.36
C HIS A 112 -8.62 8.11 -17.82
N LYS A 113 -8.02 7.08 -18.43
CA LYS A 113 -7.67 7.11 -19.87
C LYS A 113 -8.91 7.23 -20.75
N ALA A 114 -10.03 6.60 -20.36
CA ALA A 114 -11.28 6.63 -21.13
C ALA A 114 -12.05 7.97 -21.04
N THR A 115 -11.92 8.71 -19.93
CA THR A 115 -12.52 10.05 -19.75
C THR A 115 -11.63 11.20 -20.20
N GLY A 116 -10.40 10.93 -20.66
CA GLY A 116 -9.42 11.91 -21.11
C GLY A 116 -9.45 12.22 -22.61
N HIS A 117 -10.52 11.85 -23.32
CA HIS A 117 -10.77 12.19 -24.72
C HIS A 117 -12.06 12.99 -24.87
#